data_AF-A0A8D4VNC7-F1
#
_entry.id   AF-A0A8D4VNC7-F1
#
_cell.length_a   1.000
_cell.length_b   1.000
_cell.length_c   1.000
_cell.angle_alpha   90.00
_cell.angle_beta   90.00
_cell.angle_gamma   90.00
#
_symmetry.space_group_name_H-M   'P 1'
#
loop_
_entity.id
_entity.type
_entity.pdbx_description
1 polymer ?
#
loop_
_entity_poly.entity_id
_entity_poly.type
_entity_poly.pdbx_seq_one_letter_code
_entity_poly.pdbx_strand_id
1 'polypeptide(L)'
;MFEAARGDLDAGMADAALTKLNVLHPQQLDAGVKLQWHTMRAAAYSLQGDLPNAVKERVAADGLYTEPSVRRRNQEAILEALALLPPERLGGPAAVAGDPLSGWLALGRILAARPTPEAAQQSLVQWRADYPGHPADTNLVLAVLSRGATPPAAAATQQAPASAVAPAQSPAAPPPSSPTVGVASAIAVLLPATGASAAYGEAVRQGIASAYAADAAQPKPVLRFYDSEAGDVAAVYRKAVEEGAEVVIGPLRKEHVAVLAGMDDLAKPTLALNRIEGARDGLFQFGLLPEEELEQAADYAWKEGRKNALLLIPAKDFGQRMVGHFNDYWRQLGGRVMAVQTYLPGEKDFAAPIKKLLQVGEPSKENPQTPRADADAVFFVGDVRDARLIVPQLRYYGATRLPLYATSSVYAGRANRAQDQDLAGVLFCDAPWLLSEAYAAQRQTAWDAWGAHAAANPRLWAMGMDAYRLSRRLPALREGGAPFDGASGGLSLTPGNRIHRQLSCAQFDNGAPVPRAPAAPQATAPAVH
;
A
#
# COMPACT_ATOMS: atom_id res chain seq x y z
N MET A 1 -19.05 -23.24 -3.07
CA MET A 1 -17.77 -23.76 -3.62
C MET A 1 -16.79 -22.64 -3.92
N PHE A 2 -17.11 -21.68 -4.82
CA PHE A 2 -16.24 -20.53 -5.09
C PHE A 2 -15.89 -19.70 -3.84
N GLU A 3 -16.82 -19.45 -2.90
CA GLU A 3 -16.50 -18.74 -1.66
C GLU A 3 -15.47 -19.49 -0.79
N ALA A 4 -15.55 -20.82 -0.71
CA ALA A 4 -14.58 -21.65 -0.01
C ALA A 4 -13.21 -21.64 -0.70
N ALA A 5 -13.18 -21.82 -2.02
CA ALA A 5 -11.95 -21.73 -2.82
C ALA A 5 -11.33 -20.32 -2.77
N ARG A 6 -12.14 -19.27 -2.56
CA ARG A 6 -11.65 -17.91 -2.35
C ARG A 6 -11.06 -17.74 -0.95
N GLY A 7 -11.71 -18.27 0.09
CA GLY A 7 -11.15 -18.32 1.43
C GLY A 7 -9.81 -19.08 1.51
N ASP A 8 -9.64 -20.14 0.71
CA ASP A 8 -8.35 -20.81 0.56
C ASP A 8 -7.28 -19.90 -0.10
N LEU A 9 -7.63 -19.20 -1.19
CA LEU A 9 -6.74 -18.27 -1.89
C LEU A 9 -6.31 -17.09 -1.01
N ASP A 10 -7.27 -16.49 -0.30
CA ASP A 10 -7.05 -15.39 0.64
C ASP A 10 -6.18 -15.85 1.84
N ALA A 11 -6.10 -17.16 2.10
CA ALA A 11 -5.21 -17.81 3.06
C ALA A 11 -3.91 -18.38 2.46
N GLY A 12 -3.65 -18.17 1.15
CA GLY A 12 -2.47 -18.70 0.44
C GLY A 12 -2.50 -20.21 0.14
N MET A 13 -3.59 -20.91 0.46
CA MET A 13 -3.72 -22.37 0.32
C MET A 13 -4.09 -22.78 -1.13
N ALA A 14 -3.19 -22.54 -2.06
CA ALA A 14 -3.44 -22.71 -3.50
C ALA A 14 -3.88 -24.14 -3.90
N ASP A 15 -3.29 -25.19 -3.30
CA ASP A 15 -3.68 -26.58 -3.56
C ASP A 15 -5.12 -26.88 -3.11
N ALA A 16 -5.52 -26.32 -1.97
CA ALA A 16 -6.87 -26.47 -1.43
C ALA A 16 -7.91 -25.74 -2.29
N ALA A 17 -7.54 -24.58 -2.84
CA ALA A 17 -8.34 -23.84 -3.81
C ALA A 17 -8.49 -24.61 -5.13
N LEU A 18 -7.39 -25.09 -5.71
CA LEU A 18 -7.40 -25.87 -6.95
C LEU A 18 -8.18 -27.17 -6.81
N THR A 19 -8.04 -27.88 -5.69
CA THR A 19 -8.86 -29.07 -5.39
C THR A 19 -10.36 -28.77 -5.49
N LYS A 20 -10.80 -27.62 -4.98
CA LYS A 20 -12.20 -27.17 -5.03
C LYS A 20 -12.61 -26.59 -6.39
N LEU A 21 -11.68 -26.11 -7.22
CA LEU A 21 -11.96 -25.55 -8.55
C LEU A 21 -11.89 -26.61 -9.67
N ASN A 22 -11.08 -27.66 -9.50
CA ASN A 22 -10.87 -28.73 -10.47
C ASN A 22 -12.08 -29.66 -10.65
N VAL A 23 -13.00 -29.71 -9.69
CA VAL A 23 -14.25 -30.49 -9.78
C VAL A 23 -15.32 -29.84 -10.67
N LEU A 24 -15.09 -28.62 -11.15
CA LEU A 24 -16.03 -27.86 -11.97
C LEU A 24 -15.65 -27.99 -13.46
N HIS A 25 -16.63 -28.31 -14.30
CA HIS A 25 -16.42 -28.44 -15.75
C HIS A 25 -16.68 -27.11 -16.48
N PRO A 26 -15.67 -26.46 -17.10
CA PRO A 26 -15.80 -25.11 -17.66
C PRO A 26 -16.67 -25.01 -18.93
N GLN A 27 -17.20 -26.13 -19.45
CA GLN A 27 -18.23 -26.14 -20.50
C GLN A 27 -19.65 -26.01 -19.95
N GLN A 28 -19.85 -26.23 -18.65
CA GLN A 28 -21.16 -26.18 -17.97
C GLN A 28 -21.38 -24.87 -17.18
N LEU A 29 -20.40 -23.97 -17.17
CA LEU A 29 -20.45 -22.69 -16.46
C LEU A 29 -20.93 -21.57 -17.39
N ASP A 30 -21.80 -20.68 -16.90
CA ASP A 30 -22.13 -19.43 -17.59
C ASP A 30 -20.89 -18.50 -17.69
N ALA A 31 -20.97 -17.47 -18.54
CA ALA A 31 -19.83 -16.60 -18.82
C ALA A 31 -19.26 -15.88 -17.58
N GLY A 32 -20.11 -15.48 -16.63
CA GLY A 32 -19.68 -14.79 -15.41
C GLY A 32 -19.02 -15.73 -14.42
N VAL A 33 -19.64 -16.88 -14.18
CA VAL A 33 -19.09 -17.94 -13.32
C VAL A 33 -17.81 -18.54 -13.92
N LYS A 34 -17.72 -18.63 -15.25
CA LYS A 34 -16.52 -19.08 -15.97
C LYS A 34 -15.37 -18.07 -15.87
N LEU A 35 -15.65 -16.76 -15.93
CA LEU A 35 -14.66 -15.72 -15.65
C LEU A 35 -14.15 -15.80 -14.20
N GLN A 36 -15.05 -15.98 -13.22
CA GLN A 36 -14.68 -16.18 -11.83
C GLN A 36 -13.82 -17.45 -11.64
N TRP A 37 -14.13 -18.54 -12.34
CA TRP A 37 -13.37 -19.79 -12.33
C TRP A 37 -11.96 -19.63 -12.86
N HIS A 38 -11.80 -19.05 -14.06
CA HIS A 38 -10.46 -18.80 -14.64
C HIS A 38 -9.62 -17.84 -13.78
N THR A 39 -10.21 -16.75 -13.27
CA THR A 39 -9.48 -15.78 -12.45
C THR A 39 -9.00 -16.35 -11.11
N MET A 40 -9.80 -17.21 -10.48
CA MET A 40 -9.39 -17.89 -9.25
C MET A 40 -8.35 -18.99 -9.48
N ARG A 41 -8.43 -19.73 -10.60
CA ARG A 41 -7.40 -20.70 -10.99
C ARG A 41 -6.08 -20.00 -11.34
N ALA A 42 -6.13 -18.90 -12.08
CA ALA A 42 -4.97 -18.06 -12.35
C ALA A 42 -4.29 -17.59 -11.05
N ALA A 43 -5.06 -17.13 -10.07
CA ALA A 43 -4.53 -16.76 -8.76
C ALA A 43 -3.88 -17.95 -8.03
N ALA A 44 -4.51 -19.13 -8.05
CA ALA A 44 -3.96 -20.33 -7.42
C ALA A 44 -2.62 -20.77 -8.05
N TYR A 45 -2.57 -20.85 -9.38
CA TYR A 45 -1.33 -21.20 -10.09
C TYR A 45 -0.24 -20.14 -9.88
N SER A 46 -0.58 -18.85 -9.82
CA SER A 46 0.38 -17.80 -9.45
C SER A 46 0.94 -18.00 -8.04
N LEU A 47 0.12 -18.39 -7.06
CA LEU A 47 0.56 -18.68 -5.68
C LEU A 47 1.47 -19.93 -5.59
N GLN A 48 1.27 -20.93 -6.45
CA GLN A 48 2.17 -22.10 -6.56
C GLN A 48 3.48 -21.81 -7.31
N GLY A 49 3.61 -20.65 -7.96
CA GLY A 49 4.70 -20.38 -8.91
C GLY A 49 4.54 -21.09 -10.26
N ASP A 50 3.40 -21.72 -10.53
CA ASP A 50 3.07 -22.35 -11.82
C ASP A 50 2.62 -21.27 -12.84
N LEU A 51 3.57 -20.41 -13.20
CA LEU A 51 3.37 -19.35 -14.18
C LEU A 51 2.83 -19.87 -15.54
N PRO A 52 3.25 -21.03 -16.08
CA PRO A 52 2.67 -21.55 -17.33
C PRO A 52 1.16 -21.79 -17.24
N ASN A 53 0.66 -22.38 -16.15
CA ASN A 53 -0.79 -22.58 -16.00
C ASN A 53 -1.51 -21.29 -15.58
N ALA A 54 -0.88 -20.41 -14.79
CA ALA A 54 -1.43 -19.08 -14.50
C ALA A 54 -1.66 -18.26 -15.79
N VAL A 55 -0.71 -18.27 -16.74
CA VAL A 55 -0.85 -17.62 -18.05
C VAL A 55 -2.02 -18.21 -18.83
N LYS A 56 -2.14 -19.55 -18.95
CA LYS A 56 -3.26 -20.19 -19.67
C LYS A 56 -4.62 -19.76 -19.14
N GLU A 57 -4.80 -19.75 -17.82
CA GLU A 57 -6.06 -19.34 -17.19
C GLU A 57 -6.37 -17.85 -17.42
N ARG A 58 -5.36 -16.97 -17.37
CA ARG A 58 -5.53 -15.53 -17.68
C ARG A 58 -5.86 -15.28 -19.15
N VAL A 59 -5.25 -16.03 -20.07
CA VAL A 59 -5.57 -15.94 -21.50
C VAL A 59 -7.01 -16.39 -21.77
N ALA A 60 -7.47 -17.47 -21.11
CA ALA A 60 -8.86 -17.90 -21.19
C ALA A 60 -9.85 -16.91 -20.55
N ALA A 61 -9.45 -16.20 -19.48
CA ALA A 61 -10.22 -15.11 -18.90
C ALA A 61 -10.30 -13.86 -19.79
N ASP A 62 -9.29 -13.57 -20.62
CA ASP A 62 -9.17 -12.30 -21.36
C ASP A 62 -10.38 -12.01 -22.25
N GLY A 63 -10.88 -13.04 -22.96
CA GLY A 63 -12.05 -12.95 -23.83
C GLY A 63 -13.40 -12.84 -23.10
N LEU A 64 -13.43 -13.02 -21.77
CA LEU A 64 -14.64 -12.96 -20.95
C LEU A 64 -14.80 -11.60 -20.23
N TYR A 65 -13.77 -10.75 -20.23
CA TYR A 65 -13.86 -9.41 -19.65
C TYR A 65 -14.63 -8.44 -20.55
N THR A 66 -15.73 -7.89 -20.03
CA THR A 66 -16.53 -6.84 -20.67
C THR A 66 -15.99 -5.43 -20.45
N GLU A 67 -15.31 -5.18 -19.32
CA GLU A 67 -14.74 -3.86 -19.01
C GLU A 67 -13.30 -3.70 -19.56
N PRO A 68 -13.03 -2.74 -20.46
CA PRO A 68 -11.70 -2.56 -21.05
C PRO A 68 -10.58 -2.30 -20.03
N SER A 69 -10.89 -1.62 -18.91
CA SER A 69 -9.89 -1.34 -17.86
C SER A 69 -9.45 -2.60 -17.12
N VAL A 70 -10.39 -3.50 -16.83
CA VAL A 70 -10.12 -4.79 -16.16
C VAL A 70 -9.38 -5.72 -17.12
N ARG A 71 -9.82 -5.76 -18.39
CA ARG A 71 -9.14 -6.53 -19.44
C ARG A 71 -7.68 -6.11 -19.60
N ARG A 72 -7.39 -4.81 -19.69
CA ARG A 72 -6.01 -4.29 -19.74
C ARG A 72 -5.16 -4.76 -18.55
N ARG A 73 -5.69 -4.73 -17.31
CA ARG A 73 -4.97 -5.25 -16.13
C ARG A 73 -4.68 -6.76 -16.22
N ASN A 74 -5.59 -7.55 -16.79
CA ASN A 74 -5.35 -8.97 -17.05
C ASN A 74 -4.25 -9.18 -18.10
N GLN A 75 -4.24 -8.39 -19.17
CA GLN A 75 -3.20 -8.40 -20.20
C GLN A 75 -1.82 -8.02 -19.66
N GLU A 76 -1.75 -7.08 -18.73
CA GLU A 76 -0.51 -6.69 -18.05
C GLU A 76 0.02 -7.87 -17.22
N ALA A 77 -0.83 -8.50 -16.41
CA ALA A 77 -0.46 -9.69 -15.63
C ALA A 77 -0.08 -10.90 -16.50
N ILE A 78 -0.61 -11.03 -17.73
CA ILE A 78 -0.15 -12.03 -18.70
C ILE A 78 1.28 -11.71 -19.15
N LEU A 79 1.57 -10.47 -19.55
CA LEU A 79 2.89 -10.06 -20.02
C LEU A 79 3.96 -10.14 -18.93
N GLU A 80 3.63 -9.76 -17.69
CA GLU A 80 4.52 -9.88 -16.54
C GLU A 80 4.84 -11.35 -16.22
N ALA A 81 3.83 -12.23 -16.21
CA ALA A 81 4.06 -13.67 -16.02
C ALA A 81 4.88 -14.29 -17.16
N LEU A 82 4.65 -13.88 -18.42
CA LEU A 82 5.44 -14.31 -19.58
C LEU A 82 6.90 -13.82 -19.52
N ALA A 83 7.16 -12.60 -19.05
CA ALA A 83 8.51 -12.05 -18.89
C ALA A 83 9.36 -12.81 -17.85
N LEU A 84 8.70 -13.51 -16.92
CA LEU A 84 9.31 -14.33 -15.88
C LEU A 84 9.47 -15.81 -16.30
N LEU A 85 8.89 -16.24 -17.42
CA LEU A 85 9.05 -17.61 -17.93
C LEU A 85 10.40 -17.77 -18.63
N PRO A 86 11.14 -18.86 -18.38
CA PRO A 86 12.38 -19.13 -19.09
C PRO A 86 12.08 -19.58 -20.54
N PRO A 87 12.99 -19.38 -21.51
CA PRO A 87 12.72 -19.54 -22.95
C PRO A 87 12.16 -20.91 -23.35
N GLU A 88 12.55 -21.97 -22.64
CA GLU A 88 12.11 -23.35 -22.88
C GLU A 88 10.61 -23.53 -22.55
N ARG A 89 10.07 -22.72 -21.64
CA ARG A 89 8.64 -22.69 -21.27
C ARG A 89 7.81 -21.78 -22.18
N LEU A 90 8.45 -20.98 -23.04
CA LEU A 90 7.84 -20.15 -24.07
C LEU A 90 7.78 -20.87 -25.45
N GLY A 91 8.25 -22.11 -25.50
CA GLY A 91 8.16 -23.00 -26.65
C GLY A 91 6.74 -23.51 -26.91
N GLY A 92 6.36 -23.53 -28.18
CA GLY A 92 5.07 -24.02 -28.67
C GLY A 92 5.10 -24.15 -30.20
N PRO A 93 4.07 -24.75 -30.84
CA PRO A 93 4.00 -24.82 -32.30
C PRO A 93 4.02 -23.43 -32.95
N ALA A 94 4.37 -23.40 -34.25
CA ALA A 94 4.31 -22.19 -35.07
C ALA A 94 2.90 -21.57 -35.07
N ALA A 95 2.82 -20.28 -35.39
CA ALA A 95 1.63 -19.43 -35.24
C ALA A 95 0.31 -20.15 -35.59
N VAL A 96 -0.51 -20.42 -34.58
CA VAL A 96 -1.80 -21.10 -34.74
C VAL A 96 -2.87 -20.04 -34.91
N ALA A 97 -3.32 -19.85 -36.15
CA ALA A 97 -4.34 -18.86 -36.47
C ALA A 97 -5.62 -19.08 -35.63
N GLY A 98 -6.01 -18.07 -34.87
CA GLY A 98 -7.18 -18.11 -33.99
C GLY A 98 -6.95 -18.63 -32.57
N ASP A 99 -5.74 -19.06 -32.19
CA ASP A 99 -5.41 -19.37 -30.78
C ASP A 99 -4.73 -18.18 -30.08
N PRO A 100 -5.40 -17.53 -29.09
CA PRO A 100 -4.78 -16.46 -28.32
C PRO A 100 -3.56 -16.91 -27.50
N LEU A 101 -3.47 -18.17 -27.07
CA LEU A 101 -2.35 -18.62 -26.24
C LEU A 101 -1.03 -18.60 -27.02
N SER A 102 -1.03 -19.09 -28.26
CA SER A 102 0.13 -19.04 -29.16
C SER A 102 0.60 -17.60 -29.42
N GLY A 103 -0.33 -16.66 -29.59
CA GLY A 103 -0.04 -15.23 -29.76
C GLY A 103 0.60 -14.60 -28.52
N TRP A 104 0.06 -14.86 -27.33
CA TRP A 104 0.66 -14.42 -26.06
C TRP A 104 2.04 -15.04 -25.82
N LEU A 105 2.23 -16.35 -26.08
CA LEU A 105 3.55 -16.99 -25.97
C LEU A 105 4.58 -16.40 -26.96
N ALA A 106 4.14 -15.96 -28.14
CA ALA A 106 5.00 -15.25 -29.08
C ALA A 106 5.40 -13.85 -28.59
N LEU A 107 4.51 -13.12 -27.91
CA LEU A 107 4.90 -11.89 -27.21
C LEU A 107 5.89 -12.17 -26.08
N GLY A 108 5.69 -13.26 -25.31
CA GLY A 108 6.64 -13.71 -24.29
C GLY A 108 8.06 -13.93 -24.84
N ARG A 109 8.19 -14.49 -26.05
CA ARG A 109 9.49 -14.64 -26.73
C ARG A 109 10.14 -13.30 -27.09
N ILE A 110 9.35 -12.30 -27.50
CA ILE A 110 9.85 -10.92 -27.73
C ILE A 110 10.32 -10.29 -26.42
N LEU A 111 9.59 -10.48 -25.31
CA LEU A 111 10.00 -10.02 -23.97
C LEU A 111 11.31 -10.67 -23.52
N ALA A 112 11.42 -12.00 -23.65
CA ALA A 112 12.60 -12.77 -23.26
C ALA A 112 13.85 -12.40 -24.08
N ALA A 113 13.69 -12.03 -25.35
CA ALA A 113 14.79 -11.61 -26.23
C ALA A 113 15.39 -10.23 -25.89
N ARG A 114 14.69 -9.41 -25.08
CA ARG A 114 15.09 -8.03 -24.69
C ARG A 114 15.66 -7.18 -25.85
N PRO A 115 14.94 -7.04 -26.98
CA PRO A 115 15.40 -6.26 -28.13
C PRO A 115 15.50 -4.75 -27.81
N THR A 116 16.27 -4.00 -28.62
CA THR A 116 16.24 -2.52 -28.58
C THR A 116 14.83 -2.00 -28.93
N PRO A 117 14.47 -0.75 -28.60
CA PRO A 117 13.14 -0.20 -28.90
C PRO A 117 12.74 -0.31 -30.38
N GLU A 118 13.69 -0.15 -31.30
CA GLU A 118 13.48 -0.22 -32.74
C GLU A 118 13.25 -1.67 -33.19
N ALA A 119 14.08 -2.61 -32.71
CA ALA A 119 13.92 -4.03 -32.98
C ALA A 119 12.65 -4.61 -32.32
N ALA A 120 12.24 -4.07 -31.17
CA ALA A 120 10.97 -4.37 -30.52
C ALA A 120 9.79 -3.94 -31.39
N GLN A 121 9.79 -2.70 -31.88
CA GLN A 121 8.74 -2.19 -32.78
C GLN A 121 8.62 -3.04 -34.05
N GLN A 122 9.74 -3.39 -34.68
CA GLN A 122 9.75 -4.28 -35.85
C GLN A 122 9.18 -5.68 -35.51
N SER A 123 9.60 -6.26 -34.38
CA SER A 123 9.10 -7.56 -33.91
C SER A 123 7.60 -7.55 -33.63
N LEU A 124 7.08 -6.44 -33.08
CA LEU A 124 5.65 -6.26 -32.82
C LEU A 124 4.82 -6.02 -34.08
N VAL A 125 5.39 -5.38 -35.10
CA VAL A 125 4.77 -5.25 -36.43
C VAL A 125 4.66 -6.62 -37.10
N GLN A 126 5.73 -7.43 -37.11
CA GLN A 126 5.69 -8.79 -37.64
C GLN A 126 4.70 -9.67 -36.87
N TRP A 127 4.76 -9.64 -35.53
CA TRP A 127 3.82 -10.37 -34.68
C TRP A 127 2.36 -9.97 -34.94
N ARG A 128 2.08 -8.69 -35.23
CA ARG A 128 0.71 -8.24 -35.55
C ARG A 128 0.23 -8.79 -36.91
N ALA A 129 1.14 -9.03 -37.86
CA ALA A 129 0.84 -9.69 -39.13
C ALA A 129 0.62 -11.20 -38.97
N ASP A 130 1.39 -11.85 -38.08
CA ASP A 130 1.29 -13.29 -37.78
C ASP A 130 0.00 -13.63 -36.98
N TYR A 131 -0.47 -12.70 -36.13
CA TYR A 131 -1.64 -12.88 -35.27
C TYR A 131 -2.71 -11.79 -35.52
N PRO A 132 -3.35 -11.77 -36.70
CA PRO A 132 -4.39 -10.79 -37.02
C PRO A 132 -5.59 -10.93 -36.06
N GLY A 133 -6.03 -9.80 -35.51
CA GLY A 133 -7.14 -9.76 -34.54
C GLY A 133 -6.80 -10.19 -33.10
N HIS A 134 -5.53 -10.48 -32.79
CA HIS A 134 -5.13 -10.86 -31.43
C HIS A 134 -5.40 -9.73 -30.40
N PRO A 135 -5.97 -10.03 -29.22
CA PRO A 135 -6.50 -9.01 -28.31
C PRO A 135 -5.46 -8.18 -27.55
N ALA A 136 -4.17 -8.52 -27.62
CA ALA A 136 -3.10 -7.84 -26.89
C ALA A 136 -2.90 -6.38 -27.35
N ASP A 137 -2.84 -5.46 -26.39
CA ASP A 137 -2.39 -4.07 -26.58
C ASP A 137 -0.87 -4.02 -26.77
N THR A 138 -0.40 -3.71 -27.98
CA THR A 138 1.04 -3.66 -28.30
C THR A 138 1.78 -2.52 -27.58
N ASN A 139 1.07 -1.48 -27.12
CA ASN A 139 1.68 -0.42 -26.30
C ASN A 139 2.02 -0.94 -24.89
N LEU A 140 1.22 -1.89 -24.39
CA LEU A 140 1.48 -2.55 -23.10
C LEU A 140 2.73 -3.43 -23.17
N VAL A 141 2.96 -4.10 -24.30
CA VAL A 141 4.20 -4.87 -24.53
C VAL A 141 5.43 -3.96 -24.56
N LEU A 142 5.34 -2.81 -25.25
CA LEU A 142 6.41 -1.80 -25.24
C LEU A 142 6.65 -1.23 -23.84
N ALA A 143 5.59 -1.01 -23.04
CA ALA A 143 5.71 -0.55 -21.66
C ALA A 143 6.44 -1.58 -20.77
N VAL A 144 6.11 -2.88 -20.90
CA VAL A 144 6.79 -3.95 -20.16
C VAL A 144 8.26 -4.10 -20.60
N LEU A 145 8.57 -4.03 -21.90
CA LEU A 145 9.96 -3.99 -22.39
C LEU A 145 10.74 -2.81 -21.80
N SER A 146 10.12 -1.63 -21.75
CA SER A 146 10.75 -0.40 -21.24
C SER A 146 11.02 -0.45 -19.72
N ARG A 147 10.25 -1.24 -18.95
CA ARG A 147 10.54 -1.51 -17.53
C ARG A 147 11.78 -2.41 -17.34
N GLY A 148 12.13 -3.23 -18.32
CA GLY A 148 13.27 -4.16 -18.29
C GLY A 148 14.56 -3.64 -18.94
N ALA A 149 14.52 -2.48 -19.59
CA ALA A 149 15.66 -1.91 -20.31
C ALA A 149 16.47 -0.96 -19.41
N THR A 150 17.61 -1.42 -18.91
CA THR A 150 18.68 -0.52 -18.47
C THR A 150 19.22 0.27 -19.67
N PRO A 151 19.46 1.59 -19.56
CA PRO A 151 20.07 2.35 -20.64
C PRO A 151 21.49 1.84 -20.92
N PRO A 152 21.88 1.63 -22.20
CA PRO A 152 23.26 1.28 -22.52
C PRO A 152 24.20 2.45 -22.18
N ALA A 153 25.33 2.14 -21.55
CA ALA A 153 26.38 3.11 -21.29
C ALA A 153 26.93 3.69 -22.60
N ALA A 154 27.30 4.97 -22.59
CA ALA A 154 27.73 5.69 -23.79
C ALA A 154 29.03 5.10 -24.38
N ALA A 155 28.94 4.57 -25.59
CA ALA A 155 30.09 4.31 -26.44
C ALA A 155 30.39 5.59 -27.25
N ALA A 156 31.42 6.33 -26.85
CA ALA A 156 31.90 7.49 -27.60
C ALA A 156 32.81 7.04 -28.74
N THR A 157 32.36 7.20 -29.99
CA THR A 157 33.20 7.02 -31.18
C THR A 157 33.72 8.37 -31.68
N GLN A 158 35.00 8.41 -32.05
CA GLN A 158 35.72 9.60 -32.46
C GLN A 158 35.28 10.10 -33.85
N GLN A 159 35.20 11.42 -34.05
CA GLN A 159 35.83 12.09 -35.20
C GLN A 159 35.86 13.63 -35.05
N ALA A 160 37.05 14.21 -35.18
CA ALA A 160 37.31 15.61 -35.57
C ALA A 160 37.69 15.61 -37.08
N PRO A 161 37.90 16.73 -37.81
CA PRO A 161 38.50 18.03 -37.41
C PRO A 161 37.59 19.24 -37.80
N ALA A 162 37.91 20.55 -37.76
CA ALA A 162 39.12 21.38 -37.55
C ALA A 162 38.65 22.83 -37.12
N SER A 163 39.42 23.92 -36.93
CA SER A 163 40.87 24.21 -36.88
C SER A 163 41.13 25.62 -36.28
N ALA A 164 42.25 25.82 -35.56
CA ALA A 164 42.88 27.12 -35.19
C ALA A 164 42.07 28.13 -34.32
N VAL A 165 42.66 29.03 -33.50
CA VAL A 165 44.00 29.66 -33.42
C VAL A 165 44.51 29.73 -31.95
N ALA A 166 45.82 29.92 -31.75
CA ALA A 166 46.53 29.95 -30.44
C ALA A 166 46.91 31.40 -29.98
N PRO A 167 47.92 31.64 -29.10
CA PRO A 167 47.82 31.57 -27.63
C PRO A 167 48.28 32.86 -26.88
N ALA A 168 48.08 32.93 -25.55
CA ALA A 168 48.79 33.87 -24.67
C ALA A 168 48.93 33.30 -23.23
N GLN A 169 49.98 33.71 -22.50
CA GLN A 169 50.45 33.10 -21.24
C GLN A 169 50.05 33.89 -19.98
N SER A 170 50.10 33.21 -18.81
CA SER A 170 49.85 33.77 -17.47
C SER A 170 50.97 34.69 -16.95
N PRO A 171 50.77 35.34 -15.79
CA PRO A 171 51.43 34.82 -14.58
C PRO A 171 50.50 34.68 -13.35
N ALA A 172 51.03 34.08 -12.28
CA ALA A 172 50.26 33.43 -11.20
C ALA A 172 50.11 34.24 -9.90
N ALA A 173 49.12 33.85 -9.08
CA ALA A 173 48.96 34.17 -7.65
C ALA A 173 48.35 32.93 -6.92
N PRO A 174 48.50 32.79 -5.58
CA PRO A 174 48.42 31.50 -4.88
C PRO A 174 46.99 30.96 -4.65
N PRO A 175 46.83 29.67 -4.25
CA PRO A 175 45.54 28.98 -4.35
C PRO A 175 44.59 29.26 -3.17
N PRO A 176 43.31 29.54 -3.43
CA PRO A 176 42.23 29.08 -2.56
C PRO A 176 41.96 27.59 -2.82
N SER A 177 41.66 26.84 -1.76
CA SER A 177 41.37 25.41 -1.77
C SER A 177 40.36 25.02 -2.86
N SER A 178 40.59 23.90 -3.54
CA SER A 178 39.64 23.33 -4.48
C SER A 178 38.27 23.17 -3.79
N PRO A 179 37.16 23.63 -4.41
CA PRO A 179 35.84 23.28 -3.90
C PRO A 179 35.72 21.76 -4.01
N THR A 180 35.51 21.10 -2.88
CA THR A 180 35.13 19.68 -2.88
C THR A 180 33.80 19.59 -3.60
N VAL A 181 33.80 19.06 -4.83
CA VAL A 181 32.56 18.72 -5.53
C VAL A 181 31.88 17.66 -4.71
N GLY A 182 30.89 18.07 -3.93
CA GLY A 182 30.14 17.17 -3.04
C GLY A 182 29.51 16.07 -3.87
N VAL A 183 30.02 14.84 -3.71
CA VAL A 183 29.43 13.66 -4.32
C VAL A 183 27.98 13.57 -3.81
N ALA A 184 27.01 13.48 -4.72
CA ALA A 184 25.63 13.36 -4.34
C ALA A 184 25.42 12.07 -3.54
N SER A 185 24.96 12.20 -2.29
CA SER A 185 24.74 11.06 -1.40
C SER A 185 23.76 10.05 -2.00
N ALA A 186 24.03 8.76 -1.83
CA ALA A 186 23.16 7.71 -2.37
C ALA A 186 22.19 7.20 -1.29
N ILE A 187 20.91 7.09 -1.66
CA ILE A 187 19.87 6.49 -0.84
C ILE A 187 19.46 5.17 -1.49
N ALA A 188 19.66 4.07 -0.77
CA ALA A 188 19.10 2.79 -1.18
C ALA A 188 17.64 2.66 -0.74
N VAL A 189 16.81 2.06 -1.58
CA VAL A 189 15.40 1.84 -1.34
C VAL A 189 15.10 0.36 -1.55
N LEU A 190 14.95 -0.36 -0.45
CA LEU A 190 14.66 -1.79 -0.40
C LEU A 190 13.14 -1.97 -0.26
N LEU A 191 12.47 -2.36 -1.34
CA LEU A 191 11.02 -2.53 -1.37
C LEU A 191 10.66 -3.81 -2.14
N PRO A 192 9.53 -4.47 -1.83
CA PRO A 192 9.07 -5.59 -2.62
C PRO A 192 8.70 -5.09 -4.01
N ALA A 193 9.48 -5.48 -5.02
CA ALA A 193 9.19 -5.21 -6.43
C ALA A 193 8.55 -6.42 -7.12
N THR A 194 8.67 -7.62 -6.53
CA THR A 194 8.05 -8.85 -7.01
C THR A 194 7.21 -9.54 -5.90
N GLY A 195 6.58 -10.66 -6.24
CA GLY A 195 5.80 -11.47 -5.30
C GLY A 195 4.50 -10.80 -4.81
N ALA A 196 3.90 -11.39 -3.77
CA ALA A 196 2.59 -10.99 -3.26
C ALA A 196 2.54 -9.57 -2.66
N SER A 197 3.69 -8.98 -2.32
CA SER A 197 3.78 -7.61 -1.75
C SER A 197 4.17 -6.52 -2.76
N ALA A 198 4.37 -6.85 -4.04
CA ALA A 198 4.78 -5.90 -5.07
C ALA A 198 3.88 -4.64 -5.14
N ALA A 199 2.55 -4.81 -5.04
CA ALA A 199 1.59 -3.71 -5.07
C ALA A 199 1.72 -2.73 -3.88
N TYR A 200 2.26 -3.20 -2.76
CA TYR A 200 2.54 -2.36 -1.58
C TYR A 200 3.88 -1.62 -1.73
N GLY A 201 4.91 -2.32 -2.21
CA GLY A 201 6.21 -1.72 -2.51
C GLY A 201 6.11 -0.65 -3.59
N GLU A 202 5.35 -0.90 -4.66
CA GLU A 202 5.09 0.07 -5.72
C GLU A 202 4.40 1.34 -5.19
N ALA A 203 3.41 1.23 -4.30
CA ALA A 203 2.74 2.38 -3.72
C ALA A 203 3.70 3.27 -2.91
N VAL A 204 4.59 2.65 -2.12
CA VAL A 204 5.66 3.37 -1.41
C VAL A 204 6.65 3.99 -2.39
N ARG A 205 7.09 3.25 -3.42
CA ARG A 205 8.03 3.71 -4.45
C ARG A 205 7.52 4.97 -5.15
N GLN A 206 6.22 5.02 -5.44
CA GLN A 206 5.58 6.17 -6.07
C GLN A 206 5.44 7.38 -5.13
N GLY A 207 5.16 7.15 -3.84
CA GLY A 207 5.26 8.18 -2.82
C GLY A 207 6.65 8.80 -2.74
N ILE A 208 7.70 7.96 -2.71
CA ILE A 208 9.11 8.38 -2.73
C ILE A 208 9.40 9.21 -3.98
N ALA A 209 9.01 8.72 -5.16
CA ALA A 209 9.22 9.41 -6.43
C ALA A 209 8.53 10.78 -6.48
N SER A 210 7.31 10.89 -5.96
CA SER A 210 6.56 12.15 -5.88
C SER A 210 7.27 13.17 -4.98
N ALA A 211 7.72 12.77 -3.79
CA ALA A 211 8.45 13.65 -2.89
C ALA A 211 9.86 14.01 -3.41
N TYR A 212 10.55 13.09 -4.07
CA TYR A 212 11.85 13.32 -4.71
C TYR A 212 11.74 14.30 -5.90
N ALA A 213 10.68 14.21 -6.69
CA ALA A 213 10.42 15.15 -7.77
C ALA A 213 10.15 16.57 -7.23
N ALA A 214 9.33 16.67 -6.18
CA ALA A 214 8.97 17.94 -5.53
C ALA A 214 10.09 18.59 -4.70
N ASP A 215 11.13 17.84 -4.32
CA ASP A 215 12.28 18.37 -3.62
C ASP A 215 13.05 19.36 -4.50
N ALA A 216 13.33 20.57 -4.01
CA ALA A 216 14.12 21.58 -4.72
C ALA A 216 15.59 21.61 -4.28
N ALA A 217 15.99 20.82 -3.27
CA ALA A 217 17.34 20.81 -2.74
C ALA A 217 18.38 20.37 -3.78
N GLN A 218 19.58 20.93 -3.69
CA GLN A 218 20.74 20.56 -4.51
C GLN A 218 22.00 20.40 -3.63
N PRO A 219 22.86 19.40 -3.89
CA PRO A 219 22.66 18.30 -4.84
C PRO A 219 21.52 17.36 -4.38
N LYS A 220 20.72 16.86 -5.33
CA LYS A 220 19.75 15.79 -5.04
C LYS A 220 20.48 14.46 -4.79
N PRO A 221 20.04 13.65 -3.81
CA PRO A 221 20.62 12.33 -3.58
C PRO A 221 20.26 11.36 -4.71
N VAL A 222 21.16 10.42 -5.03
CA VAL A 222 20.87 9.37 -6.02
C VAL A 222 20.03 8.27 -5.37
N LEU A 223 18.80 8.07 -5.86
CA LEU A 223 17.95 6.96 -5.42
C LEU A 223 18.33 5.67 -6.18
N ARG A 224 18.56 4.57 -5.46
CA ARG A 224 18.75 3.22 -6.04
C ARG A 224 17.75 2.25 -5.45
N PHE A 225 17.00 1.57 -6.31
CA PHE A 225 15.93 0.66 -5.91
C PHE A 225 16.40 -0.79 -5.99
N TYR A 226 16.12 -1.55 -4.94
CA TYR A 226 16.45 -2.97 -4.83
C TYR A 226 15.19 -3.74 -4.43
N ASP A 227 14.93 -4.86 -5.11
CA ASP A 227 13.82 -5.75 -4.75
C ASP A 227 14.14 -6.48 -3.46
N SER A 228 13.33 -6.27 -2.41
CA SER A 228 13.50 -6.99 -1.14
C SER A 228 13.08 -8.46 -1.21
N GLU A 229 12.40 -8.89 -2.28
CA GLU A 229 11.97 -10.29 -2.46
C GLU A 229 12.92 -11.11 -3.36
N ALA A 230 13.96 -10.48 -3.94
CA ALA A 230 14.87 -11.13 -4.90
C ALA A 230 15.88 -12.13 -4.26
N GLY A 231 15.80 -12.38 -2.95
CA GLY A 231 16.67 -13.30 -2.22
C GLY A 231 16.74 -12.97 -0.73
N ASP A 232 17.89 -13.25 -0.10
CA ASP A 232 18.17 -12.82 1.27
C ASP A 232 18.27 -11.29 1.37
N VAL A 233 17.39 -10.67 2.15
CA VAL A 233 17.37 -9.22 2.35
C VAL A 233 18.63 -8.68 3.02
N ALA A 234 19.35 -9.48 3.82
CA ALA A 234 20.63 -9.06 4.39
C ALA A 234 21.73 -8.96 3.30
N ALA A 235 21.73 -9.87 2.32
CA ALA A 235 22.58 -9.76 1.14
C ALA A 235 22.19 -8.56 0.25
N VAL A 236 20.89 -8.30 0.07
CA VAL A 236 20.41 -7.10 -0.65
C VAL A 236 20.86 -5.81 0.06
N TYR A 237 20.78 -5.76 1.39
CA TYR A 237 21.27 -4.65 2.20
C TYR A 237 22.78 -4.44 2.03
N ARG A 238 23.60 -5.48 2.23
CA ARG A 238 25.07 -5.39 2.08
C ARG A 238 25.45 -4.91 0.69
N LYS A 239 24.86 -5.48 -0.37
CA LYS A 239 25.04 -5.03 -1.76
C LYS A 239 24.75 -3.53 -1.90
N ALA A 240 23.64 -3.04 -1.34
CA ALA A 240 23.29 -1.63 -1.43
C ALA A 240 24.29 -0.71 -0.71
N VAL A 241 24.87 -1.16 0.41
CA VAL A 241 25.93 -0.46 1.15
C VAL A 241 27.25 -0.47 0.38
N GLU A 242 27.66 -1.61 -0.17
CA GLU A 242 28.84 -1.78 -1.03
C GLU A 242 28.75 -0.89 -2.29
N GLU A 243 27.55 -0.77 -2.86
CA GLU A 243 27.24 0.11 -3.99
C GLU A 243 27.24 1.62 -3.63
N GLY A 244 27.46 1.97 -2.36
CA GLY A 244 27.72 3.33 -1.89
C GLY A 244 26.55 4.00 -1.15
N ALA A 245 25.52 3.26 -0.71
CA ALA A 245 24.43 3.86 0.05
C ALA A 245 24.91 4.47 1.38
N GLU A 246 24.48 5.70 1.65
CA GLU A 246 24.73 6.40 2.92
C GLU A 246 23.54 6.27 3.88
N VAL A 247 22.33 6.16 3.34
CA VAL A 247 21.08 5.90 4.08
C VAL A 247 20.27 4.86 3.32
N VAL A 248 19.58 4.00 4.07
CA VAL A 248 18.68 2.98 3.51
C VAL A 248 17.24 3.28 3.91
N ILE A 249 16.32 3.15 2.96
CA ILE A 249 14.86 3.16 3.17
C ILE A 249 14.35 1.73 2.94
N GLY A 250 13.50 1.24 3.83
CA GLY A 250 13.01 -0.13 3.84
C GLY A 250 13.84 -1.07 4.73
N PRO A 251 13.51 -2.36 4.77
CA PRO A 251 12.45 -3.03 4.00
C PRO A 251 11.03 -2.75 4.52
N LEU A 252 10.02 -3.16 3.76
CA LEU A 252 8.58 -2.98 4.06
C LEU A 252 7.96 -4.17 4.83
N ARG A 253 8.42 -5.39 4.57
CA ARG A 253 7.95 -6.62 5.22
C ARG A 253 8.55 -6.76 6.63
N LYS A 254 7.73 -7.11 7.63
CA LYS A 254 8.12 -7.18 9.04
C LYS A 254 9.19 -8.24 9.31
N GLU A 255 9.08 -9.37 8.62
CA GLU A 255 10.06 -10.44 8.54
C GLU A 255 11.42 -9.95 8.02
N HIS A 256 11.44 -9.09 7.01
CA HIS A 256 12.67 -8.50 6.48
C HIS A 256 13.27 -7.44 7.42
N VAL A 257 12.43 -6.68 8.13
CA VAL A 257 12.88 -5.78 9.20
C VAL A 257 13.50 -6.55 10.37
N ALA A 258 12.92 -7.70 10.73
CA ALA A 258 13.47 -8.58 11.77
C ALA A 258 14.86 -9.14 11.39
N VAL A 259 15.08 -9.50 10.11
CA VAL A 259 16.40 -9.90 9.61
C VAL A 259 17.42 -8.75 9.78
N LEU A 260 17.12 -7.54 9.31
CA LEU A 260 18.06 -6.41 9.44
C LEU A 260 18.31 -5.99 10.90
N ALA A 261 17.35 -6.19 11.80
CA ALA A 261 17.53 -5.95 13.22
C ALA A 261 18.47 -6.97 13.89
N GLY A 262 18.46 -8.22 13.42
CA GLY A 262 19.32 -9.30 13.90
C GLY A 262 20.74 -9.32 13.31
N MET A 263 21.04 -8.54 12.27
CA MET A 263 22.39 -8.41 11.71
C MET A 263 23.35 -7.75 12.69
N ASP A 264 24.58 -8.23 12.84
CA ASP A 264 25.60 -7.49 13.61
C ASP A 264 26.10 -6.24 12.85
N ASP A 265 26.12 -6.32 11.52
CA ASP A 265 26.76 -5.41 10.55
C ASP A 265 25.83 -4.35 9.92
N LEU A 266 24.87 -3.79 10.68
CA LEU A 266 23.99 -2.71 10.21
C LEU A 266 24.73 -1.36 10.08
N ALA A 267 25.60 -1.24 9.08
CA ALA A 267 26.60 -0.19 8.95
C ALA A 267 26.06 1.21 8.58
N LYS A 268 24.82 1.32 8.09
CA LYS A 268 24.21 2.59 7.62
C LYS A 268 22.87 2.86 8.31
N PRO A 269 22.53 4.14 8.59
CA PRO A 269 21.20 4.54 9.02
C PRO A 269 20.12 3.96 8.11
N THR A 270 19.20 3.20 8.70
CA THR A 270 18.21 2.39 7.98
C THR A 270 16.82 2.72 8.50
N LEU A 271 15.98 3.32 7.64
CA LEU A 271 14.57 3.60 7.90
C LEU A 271 13.73 2.41 7.45
N ALA A 272 13.59 1.42 8.33
CA ALA A 272 12.64 0.33 8.13
C ALA A 272 11.21 0.87 8.02
N LEU A 273 10.46 0.34 7.05
CA LEU A 273 9.08 0.74 6.77
C LEU A 273 8.06 -0.21 7.42
N ASN A 274 8.45 -0.76 8.57
CA ASN A 274 7.60 -1.54 9.45
C ASN A 274 8.11 -1.41 10.90
N ARG A 275 7.41 -2.01 11.85
CA ARG A 275 7.82 -2.05 13.26
C ARG A 275 7.90 -3.49 13.78
N ILE A 276 9.00 -3.76 14.50
CA ILE A 276 9.25 -4.98 15.25
C ILE A 276 9.36 -4.65 16.75
N GLU A 277 9.44 -5.67 17.59
CA GLU A 277 9.76 -5.46 19.00
C GLU A 277 11.25 -5.18 19.22
N GLY A 278 11.53 -4.48 20.32
CA GLY A 278 12.85 -3.99 20.64
C GLY A 278 13.25 -2.71 19.91
N ALA A 279 14.54 -2.39 20.06
CA ALA A 279 15.22 -1.21 19.53
C ALA A 279 16.66 -1.59 19.15
N ARG A 280 17.18 -0.91 18.13
CA ARG A 280 18.56 -1.11 17.66
C ARG A 280 19.14 0.22 17.17
N ASP A 281 20.40 0.47 17.45
CA ASP A 281 21.12 1.63 16.92
C ASP A 281 21.29 1.56 15.40
N GLY A 282 21.06 2.68 14.73
CA GLY A 282 21.06 2.78 13.28
C GLY A 282 19.78 2.28 12.59
N LEU A 283 18.94 1.50 13.28
CA LEU A 283 17.64 1.03 12.76
C LEU A 283 16.50 1.91 13.26
N PHE A 284 15.93 2.70 12.36
CA PHE A 284 14.73 3.50 12.59
C PHE A 284 13.50 2.76 12.10
N GLN A 285 12.39 2.84 12.84
CA GLN A 285 11.19 2.05 12.59
C GLN A 285 9.99 2.96 12.33
N PHE A 286 9.58 3.05 11.07
CA PHE A 286 8.42 3.82 10.62
C PHE A 286 7.36 2.86 10.12
N GLY A 287 6.20 2.81 10.79
CA GLY A 287 5.11 1.91 10.45
C GLY A 287 3.76 2.63 10.43
N LEU A 288 2.79 2.04 9.74
CA LEU A 288 1.40 2.46 9.79
C LEU A 288 0.64 1.49 10.72
N LEU A 289 0.80 1.64 12.03
CA LEU A 289 0.22 0.72 13.02
C LEU A 289 -1.25 1.07 13.31
N PRO A 290 -2.22 0.15 13.10
CA PRO A 290 -3.62 0.37 13.46
C PRO A 290 -3.81 0.68 14.96
N GLU A 291 -2.93 0.15 15.81
CA GLU A 291 -2.83 0.45 17.24
C GLU A 291 -2.72 1.97 17.46
N GLU A 292 -1.74 2.65 16.85
CA GLU A 292 -1.52 4.10 16.98
C GLU A 292 -2.65 4.95 16.37
N GLU A 293 -3.39 4.42 15.39
CA GLU A 293 -4.57 5.11 14.84
C GLU A 293 -5.75 5.06 15.82
N LEU A 294 -5.90 3.93 16.53
CA LEU A 294 -6.94 3.75 17.53
C LEU A 294 -6.61 4.52 18.83
N GLU A 295 -5.34 4.57 19.25
CA GLU A 295 -4.87 5.48 20.32
C GLU A 295 -5.30 6.92 20.04
N GLN A 296 -5.13 7.41 18.82
CA GLN A 296 -5.44 8.81 18.46
C GLN A 296 -6.94 9.09 18.37
N ALA A 297 -7.74 8.11 17.93
CA ALA A 297 -9.19 8.19 18.04
C ALA A 297 -9.64 8.19 19.53
N ALA A 298 -8.95 7.43 20.40
CA ALA A 298 -9.19 7.43 21.84
C ALA A 298 -8.83 8.78 22.48
N ASP A 299 -7.66 9.32 22.14
CA ASP A 299 -7.18 10.63 22.55
C ASP A 299 -8.17 11.75 22.20
N TYR A 300 -8.75 11.68 21.01
CA TYR A 300 -9.81 12.59 20.56
C TYR A 300 -11.07 12.43 21.41
N ALA A 301 -11.55 11.20 21.62
CA ALA A 301 -12.73 10.92 22.44
C ALA A 301 -12.54 11.35 23.91
N TRP A 302 -11.35 11.13 24.48
CA TRP A 302 -10.99 11.57 25.84
C TRP A 302 -11.06 13.09 25.98
N LYS A 303 -10.55 13.84 24.98
CA LYS A 303 -10.65 15.31 24.91
C LYS A 303 -12.11 15.78 24.78
N GLU A 304 -12.99 15.01 24.13
CA GLU A 304 -14.44 15.21 24.13
C GLU A 304 -15.15 14.72 25.42
N GLY A 305 -14.42 14.30 26.45
CA GLY A 305 -14.95 13.91 27.76
C GLY A 305 -15.54 12.49 27.85
N ARG A 306 -15.29 11.64 26.84
CA ARG A 306 -15.72 10.22 26.86
C ARG A 306 -14.89 9.42 27.84
N LYS A 307 -15.53 8.51 28.58
CA LYS A 307 -14.89 7.71 29.65
C LYS A 307 -15.24 6.24 29.60
N ASN A 308 -16.39 5.86 29.03
CA ASN A 308 -16.94 4.53 29.12
C ASN A 308 -17.19 3.94 27.73
N ALA A 309 -16.20 3.20 27.23
CA ALA A 309 -16.14 2.75 25.85
C ALA A 309 -16.77 1.36 25.65
N LEU A 310 -17.43 1.17 24.51
CA LEU A 310 -17.79 -0.13 23.93
C LEU A 310 -16.88 -0.43 22.74
N LEU A 311 -16.41 -1.67 22.59
CA LEU A 311 -15.53 -2.09 21.49
C LEU A 311 -16.22 -3.11 20.59
N LEU A 312 -16.24 -2.83 19.28
CA LEU A 312 -16.63 -3.78 18.23
C LEU A 312 -15.46 -4.00 17.26
N ILE A 313 -14.79 -5.15 17.36
CA ILE A 313 -13.50 -5.40 16.69
C ILE A 313 -13.59 -6.71 15.89
N PRO A 314 -12.88 -6.87 14.75
CA PRO A 314 -12.82 -8.15 14.05
C PRO A 314 -12.35 -9.30 14.95
N ALA A 315 -12.79 -10.51 14.69
CA ALA A 315 -12.30 -11.71 15.36
C ALA A 315 -10.85 -12.07 14.93
N LYS A 316 -10.31 -13.14 15.52
CA LYS A 316 -8.92 -13.62 15.35
C LYS A 316 -7.85 -12.70 15.98
N ASP A 317 -6.60 -13.11 15.87
CA ASP A 317 -5.44 -12.58 16.60
C ASP A 317 -5.25 -11.07 16.44
N PHE A 318 -5.53 -10.51 15.25
CA PHE A 318 -5.45 -9.07 15.02
C PHE A 318 -6.39 -8.31 15.96
N GLY A 319 -7.65 -8.72 16.03
CA GLY A 319 -8.61 -8.09 16.92
C GLY A 319 -8.28 -8.29 18.39
N GLN A 320 -7.80 -9.47 18.78
CA GLN A 320 -7.37 -9.71 20.16
C GLN A 320 -6.21 -8.80 20.59
N ARG A 321 -5.23 -8.55 19.70
CA ARG A 321 -4.16 -7.56 19.93
C ARG A 321 -4.72 -6.14 20.09
N MET A 322 -5.59 -5.71 19.19
CA MET A 322 -6.23 -4.39 19.25
C MET A 322 -7.04 -4.20 20.56
N VAL A 323 -7.77 -5.23 21.00
CA VAL A 323 -8.50 -5.22 22.28
C VAL A 323 -7.56 -5.09 23.48
N GLY A 324 -6.49 -5.88 23.54
CA GLY A 324 -5.51 -5.81 24.62
C GLY A 324 -4.86 -4.42 24.71
N HIS A 325 -4.32 -3.96 23.58
CA HIS A 325 -3.69 -2.65 23.45
C HIS A 325 -4.64 -1.50 23.84
N PHE A 326 -5.87 -1.47 23.32
CA PHE A 326 -6.84 -0.42 23.66
C PHE A 326 -7.25 -0.47 25.14
N ASN A 327 -7.48 -1.66 25.70
CA ASN A 327 -7.83 -1.79 27.12
C ASN A 327 -6.74 -1.20 28.03
N ASP A 328 -5.48 -1.44 27.70
CA ASP A 328 -4.35 -0.91 28.45
C ASP A 328 -4.23 0.62 28.28
N TYR A 329 -4.28 1.13 27.04
CA TYR A 329 -4.20 2.57 26.73
C TYR A 329 -5.37 3.37 27.34
N TRP A 330 -6.61 2.93 27.13
CA TRP A 330 -7.81 3.60 27.63
C TRP A 330 -7.84 3.64 29.16
N ARG A 331 -7.39 2.58 29.83
CA ARG A 331 -7.24 2.55 31.29
C ARG A 331 -6.15 3.48 31.79
N GLN A 332 -5.04 3.67 31.05
CA GLN A 332 -4.00 4.63 31.41
C GLN A 332 -4.50 6.09 31.36
N LEU A 333 -5.39 6.42 30.43
CA LEU A 333 -6.08 7.73 30.42
C LEU A 333 -7.07 7.88 31.61
N GLY A 334 -7.50 6.79 32.22
CA GLY A 334 -8.54 6.77 33.27
C GLY A 334 -9.94 6.40 32.76
N GLY A 335 -10.05 5.95 31.50
CA GLY A 335 -11.26 5.38 30.93
C GLY A 335 -11.52 3.93 31.34
N ARG A 336 -12.73 3.44 31.03
CA ARG A 336 -13.18 2.07 31.26
C ARG A 336 -13.75 1.48 29.98
N VAL A 337 -13.50 0.19 29.75
CA VAL A 337 -14.14 -0.58 28.67
C VAL A 337 -15.28 -1.39 29.25
N MET A 338 -16.50 -1.09 28.81
CA MET A 338 -17.75 -1.57 29.40
C MET A 338 -18.23 -2.89 28.77
N ALA A 339 -17.87 -3.14 27.52
CA ALA A 339 -17.92 -4.44 26.85
C ALA A 339 -17.06 -4.43 25.59
N VAL A 340 -16.61 -5.63 25.23
CA VAL A 340 -15.97 -5.93 23.95
C VAL A 340 -16.83 -7.01 23.27
N GLN A 341 -17.14 -6.84 21.98
CA GLN A 341 -17.62 -7.93 21.13
C GLN A 341 -16.78 -8.05 19.87
N THR A 342 -16.64 -9.28 19.39
CA THR A 342 -15.94 -9.59 18.14
C THR A 342 -16.93 -9.93 17.04
N TYR A 343 -16.64 -9.51 15.80
CA TYR A 343 -17.41 -9.89 14.61
C TYR A 343 -16.54 -10.61 13.57
N LEU A 344 -17.13 -11.35 12.64
CA LEU A 344 -16.39 -11.99 11.54
C LEU A 344 -16.31 -11.02 10.34
N PRO A 345 -15.12 -10.63 9.88
CA PRO A 345 -14.99 -9.76 8.70
C PRO A 345 -15.55 -10.40 7.44
N GLY A 346 -16.25 -9.61 6.63
CA GLY A 346 -16.84 -10.06 5.35
C GLY A 346 -18.27 -10.57 5.44
N GLU A 347 -18.84 -10.69 6.64
CA GLU A 347 -20.24 -11.04 6.84
C GLU A 347 -21.20 -9.97 6.30
N LYS A 348 -22.44 -10.39 6.05
CA LYS A 348 -23.54 -9.50 5.61
C LYS A 348 -24.39 -8.98 6.78
N ASP A 349 -24.33 -9.65 7.92
CA ASP A 349 -25.11 -9.35 9.12
C ASP A 349 -24.19 -9.29 10.35
N PHE A 350 -24.29 -8.19 11.10
CA PHE A 350 -23.53 -7.91 12.32
C PHE A 350 -24.46 -7.76 13.54
N ALA A 351 -25.75 -8.06 13.38
CA ALA A 351 -26.78 -7.82 14.39
C ALA A 351 -26.54 -8.60 15.68
N ALA A 352 -26.05 -9.84 15.60
CA ALA A 352 -25.77 -10.67 16.78
C ALA A 352 -24.68 -10.07 17.69
N PRO A 353 -23.45 -9.76 17.22
CA PRO A 353 -22.46 -9.08 18.06
C PRO A 353 -22.88 -7.67 18.48
N ILE A 354 -23.61 -6.92 17.64
CA ILE A 354 -24.10 -5.56 17.99
C ILE A 354 -25.13 -5.62 19.13
N LYS A 355 -26.16 -6.47 19.03
CA LYS A 355 -27.17 -6.66 20.09
C LYS A 355 -26.53 -7.04 21.42
N LYS A 356 -25.54 -7.95 21.39
CA LYS A 356 -24.78 -8.37 22.57
C LYS A 356 -23.87 -7.28 23.14
N LEU A 357 -23.32 -6.39 22.31
CA LEU A 357 -22.49 -5.25 22.74
C LEU A 357 -23.32 -4.18 23.47
N LEU A 358 -24.46 -3.83 22.87
CA LEU A 358 -25.37 -2.78 23.36
C LEU A 358 -26.32 -3.27 24.47
N GLN A 359 -26.42 -4.59 24.66
CA GLN A 359 -27.34 -5.28 25.58
C GLN A 359 -28.83 -5.07 25.23
N VAL A 360 -29.17 -5.18 23.96
CA VAL A 360 -30.50 -4.86 23.39
C VAL A 360 -31.13 -6.04 22.64
N GLY A 361 -32.46 -6.03 22.57
CA GLY A 361 -33.25 -6.98 21.77
C GLY A 361 -33.64 -6.41 20.41
N GLU A 362 -34.67 -6.98 19.78
CA GLU A 362 -35.25 -6.40 18.56
C GLU A 362 -36.03 -5.10 18.88
N PRO A 363 -35.92 -4.03 18.08
CA PRO A 363 -36.70 -2.82 18.27
C PRO A 363 -38.20 -3.03 18.00
N SER A 364 -39.05 -2.48 18.87
CA SER A 364 -40.50 -2.37 18.63
C SER A 364 -41.02 -0.98 18.98
N LYS A 365 -42.25 -0.65 18.56
CA LYS A 365 -42.90 0.62 18.94
C LYS A 365 -43.17 0.73 20.45
N GLU A 366 -43.26 -0.40 21.13
CA GLU A 366 -43.55 -0.52 22.57
C GLU A 366 -42.27 -0.56 23.41
N ASN A 367 -41.16 -1.02 22.83
CA ASN A 367 -39.84 -1.04 23.45
C ASN A 367 -38.80 -0.36 22.54
N PRO A 368 -38.77 0.99 22.50
CA PRO A 368 -37.72 1.74 21.81
C PRO A 368 -36.37 1.43 22.47
N GLN A 369 -35.50 0.70 21.75
CA GLN A 369 -34.22 0.23 22.29
C GLN A 369 -33.38 1.40 22.81
N THR A 370 -33.17 1.40 24.12
CA THR A 370 -32.25 2.32 24.79
C THR A 370 -31.00 1.52 25.10
N PRO A 371 -29.85 1.80 24.44
CA PRO A 371 -28.60 1.13 24.76
C PRO A 371 -28.24 1.31 26.23
N ARG A 372 -27.44 0.38 26.76
CA ARG A 372 -26.90 0.45 28.12
C ARG A 372 -26.37 1.85 28.47
N ALA A 373 -26.90 2.42 29.56
CA ALA A 373 -26.68 3.81 29.95
C ALA A 373 -25.32 4.08 30.62
N ASP A 374 -24.52 3.03 30.84
CA ASP A 374 -23.19 3.08 31.45
C ASP A 374 -22.05 3.23 30.44
N ALA A 375 -22.36 3.36 29.14
CA ALA A 375 -21.43 3.66 28.06
C ALA A 375 -21.69 5.03 27.43
N ASP A 376 -20.63 5.71 26.99
CA ASP A 376 -20.68 7.06 26.39
C ASP A 376 -20.02 7.17 25.01
N ALA A 377 -19.36 6.10 24.53
CA ALA A 377 -18.73 6.02 23.21
C ALA A 377 -18.71 4.58 22.66
N VAL A 378 -18.72 4.43 21.33
CA VAL A 378 -18.43 3.16 20.65
C VAL A 378 -17.17 3.32 19.81
N PHE A 379 -16.20 2.45 20.02
CA PHE A 379 -15.04 2.28 19.16
C PHE A 379 -15.25 1.03 18.31
N PHE A 380 -15.04 1.15 16.99
CA PHE A 380 -15.03 -0.02 16.12
C PHE A 380 -13.83 -0.02 15.18
N VAL A 381 -13.31 -1.21 14.92
CA VAL A 381 -12.23 -1.44 13.97
C VAL A 381 -12.81 -2.23 12.81
N GLY A 382 -12.59 -1.79 11.57
CA GLY A 382 -13.13 -2.46 10.39
C GLY A 382 -12.72 -1.78 9.09
N ASP A 383 -12.81 -2.51 7.99
CA ASP A 383 -12.65 -1.94 6.66
C ASP A 383 -13.91 -1.15 6.24
N VAL A 384 -13.79 -0.36 5.17
CA VAL A 384 -14.89 0.45 4.62
C VAL A 384 -16.13 -0.38 4.22
N ARG A 385 -16.00 -1.66 3.84
CA ARG A 385 -17.15 -2.52 3.52
C ARG A 385 -17.89 -2.90 4.80
N ASP A 386 -17.19 -3.40 5.81
CA ASP A 386 -17.81 -3.77 7.08
C ASP A 386 -18.39 -2.54 7.79
N ALA A 387 -17.69 -1.40 7.77
CA ALA A 387 -18.16 -0.14 8.35
C ALA A 387 -19.52 0.29 7.81
N ARG A 388 -19.74 0.21 6.49
CA ARG A 388 -21.00 0.57 5.83
C ARG A 388 -22.17 -0.33 6.22
N LEU A 389 -21.91 -1.52 6.75
CA LEU A 389 -22.94 -2.45 7.25
C LEU A 389 -23.11 -2.35 8.77
N ILE A 390 -22.01 -2.18 9.51
CA ILE A 390 -21.98 -2.05 10.98
C ILE A 390 -22.67 -0.76 11.45
N VAL A 391 -22.41 0.37 10.81
CA VAL A 391 -22.89 1.68 11.30
C VAL A 391 -24.43 1.82 11.22
N PRO A 392 -25.11 1.43 10.12
CA PRO A 392 -26.58 1.35 10.11
C PRO A 392 -27.16 0.42 11.18
N GLN A 393 -26.51 -0.72 11.43
CA GLN A 393 -26.99 -1.68 12.42
C GLN A 393 -26.80 -1.18 13.87
N LEU A 394 -25.67 -0.55 14.19
CA LEU A 394 -25.45 0.13 15.48
C LEU A 394 -26.56 1.15 15.74
N ARG A 395 -26.92 1.95 14.72
CA ARG A 395 -28.01 2.94 14.81
C ARG A 395 -29.38 2.31 14.97
N TYR A 396 -29.69 1.27 14.19
CA TYR A 396 -30.94 0.53 14.26
C TYR A 396 -31.18 -0.06 15.66
N TYR A 397 -30.12 -0.59 16.29
CA TYR A 397 -30.14 -1.09 17.66
C TYR A 397 -29.93 0.01 18.74
N GLY A 398 -30.14 1.28 18.40
CA GLY A 398 -30.29 2.38 19.35
C GLY A 398 -29.04 3.23 19.62
N ALA A 399 -27.86 2.89 19.08
CA ALA A 399 -26.61 3.63 19.31
C ALA A 399 -26.54 5.00 18.60
N THR A 400 -27.68 5.60 18.24
CA THR A 400 -27.78 6.91 17.55
C THR A 400 -27.27 8.08 18.40
N ARG A 401 -27.21 7.91 19.73
CA ARG A 401 -26.71 8.93 20.69
C ARG A 401 -25.25 8.71 21.10
N LEU A 402 -24.65 7.57 20.75
CA LEU A 402 -23.26 7.26 21.07
C LEU A 402 -22.37 7.72 19.91
N PRO A 403 -21.37 8.60 20.14
CA PRO A 403 -20.37 8.90 19.12
C PRO A 403 -19.62 7.64 18.72
N LEU A 404 -19.40 7.49 17.42
CA LEU A 404 -18.75 6.35 16.81
C LEU A 404 -17.33 6.74 16.39
N TYR A 405 -16.33 6.07 16.94
CA TYR A 405 -14.91 6.27 16.68
C TYR A 405 -14.32 5.05 15.96
N ALA A 406 -13.41 5.26 15.02
CA ALA A 406 -12.78 4.17 14.26
C ALA A 406 -11.34 4.45 13.80
N THR A 407 -10.63 3.39 13.44
CA THR A 407 -9.34 3.42 12.70
C THR A 407 -9.52 3.91 11.27
N SER A 408 -8.45 4.35 10.59
CA SER A 408 -8.52 4.93 9.24
C SER A 408 -9.15 4.00 8.18
N SER A 409 -9.10 2.68 8.37
CA SER A 409 -9.60 1.65 7.44
C SER A 409 -11.09 1.78 7.06
N VAL A 410 -11.90 2.53 7.83
CA VAL A 410 -13.29 2.86 7.47
C VAL A 410 -13.39 3.80 6.27
N TYR A 411 -12.30 4.46 5.89
CA TYR A 411 -12.20 5.32 4.71
C TYR A 411 -11.27 4.71 3.66
N ALA A 412 -11.75 4.64 2.41
CA ALA A 412 -11.00 4.12 1.26
C ALA A 412 -9.88 5.06 0.77
N GLY A 413 -9.72 6.25 1.36
CA GLY A 413 -8.77 7.27 0.89
C GLY A 413 -9.28 8.16 -0.25
N ARG A 414 -10.47 7.86 -0.80
CA ARG A 414 -11.21 8.72 -1.74
C ARG A 414 -12.70 8.75 -1.36
N ALA A 415 -13.28 9.95 -1.25
CA ALA A 415 -14.69 10.13 -0.88
C ALA A 415 -15.63 9.45 -1.89
N ASN A 416 -16.52 8.59 -1.40
CA ASN A 416 -17.59 7.99 -2.18
C ASN A 416 -18.95 8.33 -1.55
N ARG A 417 -19.41 9.56 -1.77
CA ARG A 417 -20.69 10.08 -1.25
C ARG A 417 -21.93 9.25 -1.61
N ALA A 418 -21.85 8.31 -2.54
CA ALA A 418 -22.96 7.39 -2.83
C ALA A 418 -22.97 6.18 -1.88
N GLN A 419 -21.80 5.67 -1.49
CA GLN A 419 -21.68 4.46 -0.67
C GLN A 419 -21.32 4.75 0.80
N ASP A 420 -20.80 5.94 1.11
CA ASP A 420 -20.34 6.33 2.45
C ASP A 420 -21.39 7.11 3.26
N GLN A 421 -22.62 7.32 2.73
CA GLN A 421 -23.68 8.11 3.40
C GLN A 421 -23.98 7.59 4.80
N ASP A 422 -24.08 6.27 4.92
CA ASP A 422 -24.31 5.57 6.17
C ASP A 422 -23.18 5.77 7.20
N LEU A 423 -21.97 6.13 6.76
CA LEU A 423 -20.84 6.42 7.65
C LEU A 423 -20.92 7.80 8.30
N ALA A 424 -21.87 8.67 7.92
CA ALA A 424 -22.03 10.01 8.49
C ALA A 424 -21.90 10.00 10.02
N GLY A 425 -21.28 11.01 10.63
CA GLY A 425 -21.07 11.08 12.07
C GLY A 425 -19.99 10.15 12.65
N VAL A 426 -19.49 9.14 11.92
CA VAL A 426 -18.30 8.37 12.34
C VAL A 426 -17.08 9.27 12.30
N LEU A 427 -16.31 9.26 13.37
CA LEU A 427 -15.03 9.95 13.49
C LEU A 427 -13.87 8.97 13.39
N PHE A 428 -12.83 9.35 12.65
CA PHE A 428 -11.59 8.59 12.51
C PHE A 428 -10.42 9.54 12.35
N CYS A 429 -9.20 9.04 12.55
CA CYS A 429 -7.98 9.80 12.31
C CYS A 429 -7.13 9.12 11.23
N ASP A 430 -6.51 9.92 10.36
CA ASP A 430 -5.87 9.47 9.14
C ASP A 430 -4.73 10.41 8.69
N ALA A 431 -4.00 9.99 7.67
CA ALA A 431 -2.93 10.76 7.06
C ALA A 431 -3.44 12.15 6.57
N PRO A 432 -2.76 13.27 6.89
CA PRO A 432 -3.04 14.60 6.35
C PRO A 432 -3.10 14.62 4.81
N TRP A 433 -2.34 13.75 4.13
CA TRP A 433 -2.47 13.49 2.69
C TRP A 433 -3.93 13.30 2.29
N LEU A 434 -4.68 12.44 2.99
CA LEU A 434 -6.05 12.06 2.60
C LEU A 434 -7.13 13.05 3.02
N LEU A 435 -6.84 13.90 4.02
CA LEU A 435 -7.83 14.77 4.67
C LEU A 435 -7.60 16.27 4.47
N SER A 436 -6.36 16.71 4.24
CA SER A 436 -6.03 18.13 4.14
C SER A 436 -6.22 18.67 2.72
N GLU A 437 -6.76 19.88 2.62
CA GLU A 437 -6.82 20.63 1.37
C GLU A 437 -5.44 21.07 0.87
N ALA A 438 -4.44 21.21 1.75
CA ALA A 438 -3.06 21.53 1.37
C ALA A 438 -2.45 20.49 0.42
N TYR A 439 -2.92 19.23 0.48
CA TYR A 439 -2.50 18.17 -0.42
C TYR A 439 -3.44 17.94 -1.62
N ALA A 440 -4.59 18.61 -1.70
CA ALA A 440 -5.65 18.29 -2.66
C ALA A 440 -5.19 18.32 -4.13
N ALA A 441 -4.46 19.37 -4.53
CA ALA A 441 -3.93 19.49 -5.89
C ALA A 441 -2.90 18.38 -6.22
N GLN A 442 -1.94 18.14 -5.32
CA GLN A 442 -0.93 17.09 -5.51
C GLN A 442 -1.55 15.69 -5.56
N ARG A 443 -2.58 15.45 -4.73
CA ARG A 443 -3.40 14.22 -4.76
C ARG A 443 -4.11 14.03 -6.08
N GLN A 444 -4.76 15.08 -6.58
CA GLN A 444 -5.50 15.00 -7.83
C GLN A 444 -4.55 14.67 -9.00
N THR A 445 -3.42 15.37 -9.10
CA THR A 445 -2.37 15.04 -10.08
C THR A 445 -1.85 13.60 -9.92
N ALA A 446 -1.67 13.11 -8.68
CA ALA A 446 -1.25 11.72 -8.44
C ALA A 446 -2.32 10.70 -8.86
N TRP A 447 -3.59 10.94 -8.57
CA TRP A 447 -4.70 10.08 -9.01
C TRP A 447 -4.89 10.08 -10.52
N ASP A 448 -4.72 11.22 -11.19
CA ASP A 448 -4.85 11.33 -12.64
C ASP A 448 -3.68 10.68 -13.38
N ALA A 449 -2.44 10.86 -12.91
CA ALA A 449 -1.24 10.31 -13.55
C ALA A 449 -1.07 8.78 -13.34
N TRP A 450 -1.52 8.25 -12.20
CA TRP A 450 -1.27 6.86 -11.80
C TRP A 450 -2.53 5.99 -11.65
N GLY A 451 -3.71 6.58 -11.84
CA GLY A 451 -4.99 5.89 -11.90
C GLY A 451 -5.27 4.99 -10.70
N ALA A 452 -5.65 3.74 -10.99
CA ALA A 452 -6.04 2.76 -9.98
C ALA A 452 -4.91 2.41 -8.98
N HIS A 453 -3.63 2.56 -9.35
CA HIS A 453 -2.51 2.19 -8.48
C HIS A 453 -2.32 3.19 -7.33
N ALA A 454 -2.39 4.49 -7.62
CA ALA A 454 -2.40 5.52 -6.57
C ALA A 454 -3.65 5.43 -5.67
N ALA A 455 -4.78 5.01 -6.23
CA ALA A 455 -6.03 4.82 -5.48
C ALA A 455 -6.06 3.54 -4.62
N ALA A 456 -5.27 2.50 -4.95
CA ALA A 456 -5.30 1.22 -4.25
C ALA A 456 -4.66 1.24 -2.86
N ASN A 457 -3.58 2.03 -2.68
CA ASN A 457 -2.76 2.03 -1.46
C ASN A 457 -2.36 3.47 -1.04
N PRO A 458 -3.29 4.42 -0.89
CA PRO A 458 -2.96 5.84 -0.80
C PRO A 458 -2.32 6.25 0.54
N ARG A 459 -2.39 5.40 1.57
CA ARG A 459 -1.64 5.57 2.84
C ARG A 459 -0.17 5.16 2.71
N LEU A 460 0.13 4.10 1.94
CA LEU A 460 1.51 3.73 1.61
C LEU A 460 2.17 4.75 0.67
N TRP A 461 1.37 5.42 -0.18
CA TRP A 461 1.83 6.59 -0.93
C TRP A 461 2.31 7.71 0.00
N ALA A 462 1.48 8.11 0.97
CA ALA A 462 1.84 9.12 1.97
C ALA A 462 3.08 8.70 2.78
N MET A 463 3.16 7.42 3.15
CA MET A 463 4.33 6.83 3.80
C MET A 463 5.59 6.92 2.93
N GLY A 464 5.50 6.66 1.63
CA GLY A 464 6.63 6.80 0.70
C GLY A 464 7.11 8.24 0.57
N MET A 465 6.19 9.20 0.48
CA MET A 465 6.54 10.63 0.46
C MET A 465 7.35 11.02 1.70
N ASP A 466 6.93 10.53 2.86
CA ASP A 466 7.59 10.84 4.12
C ASP A 466 8.83 10.00 4.39
N ALA A 467 8.94 8.78 3.86
CA ALA A 467 10.15 7.97 3.96
C ALA A 467 11.34 8.69 3.30
N TYR A 468 11.11 9.33 2.14
CA TYR A 468 12.09 10.18 1.49
C TYR A 468 12.41 11.45 2.31
N ARG A 469 11.41 12.08 2.93
CA ARG A 469 11.62 13.27 3.77
C ARG A 469 12.34 12.95 5.08
N LEU A 470 12.07 11.77 5.66
CA LEU A 470 12.66 11.26 6.90
C LEU A 470 14.11 10.86 6.70
N SER A 471 14.45 10.13 5.64
CA SER A 471 15.83 9.68 5.37
C SER A 471 16.83 10.85 5.33
N ARG A 472 16.39 12.01 4.83
CA ARG A 472 17.13 13.29 4.81
C ARG A 472 17.21 14.01 6.16
N ARG A 473 16.38 13.64 7.14
CA ARG A 473 16.20 14.28 8.46
C ARG A 473 16.64 13.43 9.65
N LEU A 474 16.94 12.13 9.45
CA LEU A 474 17.31 11.21 10.53
C LEU A 474 18.40 11.74 11.47
N PRO A 475 19.52 12.37 11.01
CA PRO A 475 20.53 12.91 11.92
C PRO A 475 19.97 13.98 12.86
N ALA A 476 19.30 14.99 12.31
CA ALA A 476 18.69 16.07 13.09
C ALA A 476 17.62 15.56 14.07
N LEU A 477 16.84 14.53 13.70
CA LEU A 477 15.86 13.92 14.60
C LEU A 477 16.52 13.19 15.79
N ARG A 478 17.69 12.55 15.61
CA ARG A 478 18.44 11.96 16.73
C ARG A 478 18.95 13.01 17.72
N GLU A 479 19.28 14.20 17.22
CA GLU A 479 19.83 15.33 17.99
C GLU A 479 18.75 16.14 18.73
N GLY A 480 17.50 15.64 18.78
CA GLY A 480 16.38 16.33 19.43
C GLY A 480 15.69 17.36 18.53
N GLY A 481 15.86 17.25 17.21
CA GLY A 481 15.19 18.10 16.22
C GLY A 481 13.67 18.04 16.35
N ALA A 482 13.02 19.18 16.08
CA ALA A 482 11.58 19.34 16.22
C ALA A 482 10.78 18.37 15.31
N PRO A 483 9.56 17.97 15.72
CA PRO A 483 8.61 17.30 14.83
C PRO A 483 8.36 18.12 13.55
N PHE A 484 7.99 17.45 12.46
CA PHE A 484 7.66 18.12 11.20
C PHE A 484 6.40 17.56 10.52
N ASP A 485 5.71 18.40 9.77
CA ASP A 485 4.49 18.03 9.06
C ASP A 485 4.78 17.14 7.84
N GLY A 486 4.40 15.87 7.94
CA GLY A 486 4.44 14.88 6.88
C GLY A 486 3.12 14.76 6.10
N ALA A 487 3.14 13.97 5.04
CA ALA A 487 1.95 13.53 4.32
C ALA A 487 1.16 12.47 5.11
N SER A 488 1.84 11.65 5.90
CA SER A 488 1.30 10.54 6.69
C SER A 488 0.97 10.91 8.15
N GLY A 489 1.35 12.10 8.60
CA GLY A 489 1.11 12.66 9.93
C GLY A 489 2.15 13.74 10.27
N GLY A 490 2.00 14.43 11.40
CA GLY A 490 3.13 15.12 12.05
C GLY A 490 4.10 14.07 12.58
N LEU A 491 5.37 14.14 12.19
CA LEU A 491 6.35 13.07 12.41
C LEU A 491 7.37 13.45 13.46
N SER A 492 7.57 12.57 14.44
CA SER A 492 8.54 12.73 15.52
C SER A 492 9.30 11.43 15.79
N LEU A 493 10.48 11.54 16.40
CA LEU A 493 11.27 10.40 16.84
C LEU A 493 10.99 10.14 18.34
N THR A 494 10.63 8.91 18.67
CA THR A 494 10.38 8.44 20.04
C THR A 494 11.42 7.38 20.45
N PRO A 495 11.55 7.07 21.76
CA PRO A 495 12.53 6.12 22.26
C PRO A 495 12.54 4.78 21.52
N GLY A 496 13.73 4.22 21.32
CA GLY A 496 13.93 3.01 20.53
C GLY A 496 13.97 3.22 19.01
N ASN A 497 14.29 4.44 18.57
CA ASN A 497 14.37 4.87 17.16
C ASN A 497 13.04 4.69 16.39
N ARG A 498 11.90 4.87 17.08
CA ARG A 498 10.57 4.68 16.49
C ARG A 498 10.06 6.01 15.94
N ILE A 499 9.56 6.03 14.71
CA ILE A 499 8.84 7.18 14.17
C ILE A 499 7.39 7.07 14.65
N HIS A 500 6.92 8.11 15.34
CA HIS A 500 5.53 8.27 15.75
C HIS A 500 4.84 9.25 14.79
N ARG A 501 3.53 9.04 14.55
CA ARG A 501 2.70 9.86 13.66
C ARG A 501 1.55 10.50 14.41
N GLN A 502 1.46 11.82 14.36
CA GLN A 502 0.27 12.57 14.75
C GLN A 502 -0.65 12.76 13.52
N LEU A 503 -1.85 12.18 13.57
CA LEU A 503 -2.81 12.16 12.47
C LEU A 503 -3.73 13.38 12.49
N SER A 504 -4.37 13.65 11.35
CA SER A 504 -5.51 14.55 11.29
C SER A 504 -6.79 13.74 11.52
N CYS A 505 -7.70 14.23 12.35
CA CYS A 505 -8.99 13.59 12.55
C CYS A 505 -10.05 14.22 11.64
N ALA A 506 -11.01 13.40 11.20
CA ALA A 506 -12.12 13.81 10.37
C ALA A 506 -13.39 13.07 10.79
N GLN A 507 -14.53 13.70 10.55
CA GLN A 507 -15.84 13.08 10.71
C GLN A 507 -16.51 13.00 9.34
N PHE A 508 -17.18 11.87 9.04
CA PHE A 508 -17.99 11.81 7.83
C PHE A 508 -19.18 12.77 7.93
N ASP A 509 -19.34 13.63 6.93
CA ASP A 509 -20.54 14.44 6.70
C ASP A 509 -21.05 14.13 5.29
N ASN A 510 -22.31 13.71 5.19
CA ASN A 510 -22.98 13.33 3.93
C ASN A 510 -22.11 12.43 3.01
N GLY A 511 -21.43 11.45 3.60
CA GLY A 511 -20.57 10.50 2.90
C GLY A 511 -19.23 11.04 2.39
N ALA A 512 -18.75 12.16 2.92
CA ALA A 512 -17.38 12.63 2.72
C ALA A 512 -16.71 12.95 4.07
N PRO A 513 -15.42 12.63 4.28
CA PRO A 513 -14.73 13.03 5.49
C PRO A 513 -14.48 14.54 5.49
N VAL A 514 -14.86 15.21 6.58
CA VAL A 514 -14.60 16.62 6.85
C VAL A 514 -13.62 16.71 8.02
N PRO A 515 -12.46 17.37 7.88
CA PRO A 515 -11.50 17.54 8.97
C PRO A 515 -12.12 18.17 10.21
N ARG A 516 -11.80 17.63 11.39
CA ARG A 516 -12.38 18.06 12.66
C ARG A 516 -11.33 18.02 13.77
N ALA A 517 -11.19 19.14 14.48
CA ALA A 517 -10.42 19.23 15.72
C ALA A 517 -11.30 18.84 16.92
N PRO A 518 -10.73 18.24 17.98
CA PRO A 518 -11.49 17.95 19.20
C PRO A 518 -12.01 19.27 19.79
N ALA A 519 -13.23 19.23 20.32
CA ALA A 519 -13.77 20.37 21.05
C ALA A 519 -12.84 20.70 22.24
N ALA A 520 -12.56 21.98 22.45
CA ALA A 520 -11.86 22.40 23.67
C ALA A 520 -12.68 21.94 24.89
N PRO A 521 -12.05 21.42 25.95
CA PRO A 521 -12.78 20.97 27.13
C PRO A 521 -13.60 22.13 27.67
N GLN A 522 -14.92 21.93 27.78
CA GLN A 522 -15.79 22.94 28.39
C GLN A 522 -15.30 23.17 29.82
N ALA A 523 -14.86 24.39 30.11
CA ALA A 523 -14.50 24.76 31.46
C ALA A 523 -15.69 24.47 32.38
N THR A 524 -15.51 23.56 33.32
CA THR A 524 -16.54 23.23 34.31
C THR A 524 -16.95 24.53 35.00
N ALA A 525 -18.20 24.94 34.82
CA ALA A 525 -18.75 26.06 35.55
C ALA A 525 -18.49 25.81 37.05
N PRO A 526 -17.97 26.80 37.80
CA PRO A 526 -17.64 26.60 39.20
C PRO A 526 -18.91 26.15 39.93
N ALA A 527 -18.78 25.09 40.72
CA ALA A 527 -19.88 24.60 41.54
C ALA A 527 -20.33 25.75 42.45
N VAL A 528 -21.58 26.20 42.26
CA VAL A 528 -22.22 27.12 43.18
C VAL A 528 -22.50 26.33 44.45
N HIS A 529 -21.73 26.62 45.50
CA HIS A 529 -21.88 26.09 46.85
C HIS A 529 -23.11 26.67 47.56
#